data_AF-A0A7S0A793-F1
#
_entry.id   AF-A0A7S0A793-F1
#
_cell.length_a   1.000
_cell.length_b   1.000
_cell.length_c   1.000
_cell.angle_alpha   90.00
_cell.angle_beta   90.00
_cell.angle_gamma   90.00
#
_symmetry.space_group_name_H-M   'P 1'
#
loop_
_entity.id
_entity.type
_entity.pdbx_description
1 polymer ?
#
loop_
_entity_poly.entity_id
_entity_poly.type
_entity_poly.pdbx_seq_one_letter_code
_entity_poly.pdbx_strand_id
1 'polypeptide(L)'
;LFEAPASWPSAMAPNTEAQPYKRARKAYSSLQRERLAAESSAYLPKVFESNPVACKKEAVPASAKDAEAIKGLFPHTYNTPAVEFLAGSCSQDAASSARSPVKVGVVLSGGQAPGGHNVIAGIFDSIKQWHKDSTMIGFLDGPHGIFSGNFVEISLEIMDGFRNTGGFDMLGSGRHKIESEEQFQNSMAVCQAIGLDGLVVIGGDDSNTNGAVLAEYFKAHGCKTKVVGAPKTIDGDLKCPPHIPVSFGFDTACKTFAGLVGNISVDALSAQKYYHLVRLMGRSASNIALEVALLTRPNICLLGEE
;
A
#
# COMPACT_ATOMS: atom_id res chain seq x y z
N LEU A 1 -14.84 9.90 -18.59
CA LEU A 1 -14.90 8.64 -19.35
C LEU A 1 -13.79 8.70 -20.37
N PHE A 2 -12.59 8.24 -20.00
CA PHE A 2 -11.52 8.03 -20.98
C PHE A 2 -11.72 6.61 -21.51
N GLU A 3 -12.12 6.48 -22.77
CA GLU A 3 -12.12 5.20 -23.49
C GLU A 3 -10.68 4.80 -23.80
N ALA A 4 -10.35 3.52 -23.61
CA ALA A 4 -9.03 3.00 -23.95
C ALA A 4 -8.79 3.11 -25.46
N PRO A 5 -7.59 3.50 -25.91
CA PRO A 5 -7.29 3.62 -27.33
C PRO A 5 -7.25 2.24 -28.02
N ALA A 6 -7.58 2.18 -29.30
CA ALA A 6 -7.56 0.96 -30.12
C ALA A 6 -6.16 0.31 -30.22
N SER A 7 -5.10 1.06 -29.94
CA SER A 7 -3.74 0.56 -29.76
C SER A 7 -2.96 1.47 -28.81
N TRP A 8 -2.14 0.87 -27.95
CA TRP A 8 -1.24 1.60 -27.05
C TRP A 8 0.06 1.96 -27.77
N PRO A 9 0.61 3.18 -27.58
CA PRO A 9 1.88 3.56 -28.19
C PRO A 9 3.04 2.77 -27.59
N SER A 10 4.13 2.62 -28.35
CA SER A 10 5.34 1.91 -27.91
C SER A 10 6.08 2.59 -26.76
N ALA A 11 5.80 3.88 -26.51
CA ALA A 11 6.28 4.63 -25.37
C ALA A 11 5.14 5.55 -24.87
N MET A 12 4.82 5.46 -23.57
CA MET A 12 3.86 6.35 -22.92
C MET A 12 4.58 7.44 -22.12
N ALA A 13 4.11 8.68 -22.25
CA ALA A 13 4.59 9.81 -21.46
C ALA A 13 3.73 10.01 -20.20
N PRO A 14 4.32 10.48 -19.08
CA PRO A 14 3.57 10.83 -17.90
C PRO A 14 2.62 12.01 -18.16
N ASN A 15 1.53 12.06 -17.41
CA ASN A 15 0.58 13.16 -17.45
C ASN A 15 1.18 14.39 -16.75
N THR A 16 1.76 15.31 -17.53
CA THR A 16 2.42 16.52 -17.01
C THR A 16 1.44 17.61 -16.56
N GLU A 17 0.19 17.56 -17.04
CA GLU A 17 -0.89 18.48 -16.67
C GLU A 17 -1.54 18.09 -15.33
N ALA A 18 -1.60 16.79 -15.03
CA ALA A 18 -2.13 16.31 -13.76
C ALA A 18 -1.18 16.67 -12.61
N GLN A 19 -1.63 17.61 -11.78
CA GLN A 19 -0.91 18.05 -10.58
C GLN A 19 -1.77 17.84 -9.33
N PRO A 20 -2.18 16.59 -9.02
CA PRO A 20 -2.98 16.30 -7.82
C PRO A 20 -2.28 16.77 -6.55
N TYR A 21 -0.95 16.70 -6.53
CA TYR A 21 -0.09 17.22 -5.46
C TYR A 21 -0.07 18.76 -5.31
N LYS A 22 -0.53 19.52 -6.31
CA LYS A 22 -0.66 20.99 -6.23
C LYS A 22 -2.02 21.45 -5.72
N ARG A 23 -2.89 20.54 -5.23
CA ARG A 23 -4.06 20.93 -4.44
C ARG A 23 -3.54 21.67 -3.19
N ALA A 24 -3.58 23.00 -3.27
CA ALA A 24 -2.73 23.90 -2.49
C ALA A 24 -2.82 23.66 -0.97
N ARG A 25 -1.80 23.02 -0.38
CA ARG A 25 -1.52 23.17 1.05
C ARG A 25 -0.96 24.58 1.22
N LYS A 26 -1.80 25.52 1.69
CA LYS A 26 -1.44 26.96 1.81
C LYS A 26 -0.16 27.20 2.63
N ALA A 27 0.06 26.42 3.69
CA ALA A 27 1.30 26.37 4.47
C ALA A 27 1.28 25.17 5.43
N TYR A 28 2.45 24.64 5.77
CA TYR A 28 2.61 23.65 6.84
C TYR A 28 2.67 24.34 8.22
N SER A 29 1.98 23.78 9.20
CA SER A 29 2.12 24.20 10.61
C SER A 29 3.56 23.96 11.11
N SER A 30 3.93 24.55 12.26
CA SER A 30 5.24 24.28 12.89
C SER A 30 5.45 22.78 13.14
N LEU A 31 4.45 22.12 13.71
CA LEU A 31 4.47 20.68 13.95
C LEU A 31 4.62 19.87 12.66
N GLN A 32 3.94 20.27 11.59
CA GLN A 32 4.06 19.58 10.30
C GLN A 32 5.45 19.75 9.70
N ARG A 33 6.08 20.92 9.83
CA ARG A 33 7.45 21.16 9.37
C ARG A 33 8.47 20.31 10.13
N GLU A 34 8.35 20.23 11.45
CA GLU A 34 9.18 19.33 12.26
C GLU A 34 8.95 17.87 11.88
N ARG A 35 7.70 17.47 11.63
CA ARG A 35 7.37 16.10 11.23
C ARG A 35 7.88 15.74 9.85
N LEU A 36 7.87 16.67 8.89
CA LEU A 36 8.46 16.49 7.56
C LEU A 36 9.97 16.26 7.65
N ALA A 37 10.66 17.01 8.53
CA ALA A 37 12.10 16.90 8.74
C ALA A 37 12.53 15.66 9.54
N ALA A 38 11.60 14.95 10.19
CA ALA A 38 11.92 13.78 10.99
C ALA A 38 12.37 12.61 10.10
N GLU A 39 13.59 12.12 10.32
CA GLU A 39 14.09 10.93 9.64
C GLU A 39 13.37 9.67 10.16
N SER A 40 12.87 8.86 9.23
CA SER A 40 12.26 7.57 9.53
C SER A 40 13.24 6.39 9.40
N SER A 41 14.50 6.66 9.05
CA SER A 41 15.57 5.68 8.87
C SER A 41 15.78 4.80 10.10
N ALA A 42 15.61 5.38 11.30
CA ALA A 42 15.74 4.68 12.58
C ALA A 42 14.70 3.56 12.82
N TYR A 43 13.64 3.48 12.02
CA TYR A 43 12.59 2.45 12.13
C TYR A 43 12.76 1.31 11.13
N LEU A 44 13.80 1.35 10.29
CA LEU A 44 14.06 0.27 9.35
C LEU A 44 14.52 -1.00 10.10
N PRO A 45 14.02 -2.19 9.73
CA PRO A 45 14.56 -3.43 10.25
C PRO A 45 16.08 -3.52 9.99
N LYS A 46 16.85 -3.87 11.02
CA LYS A 46 18.32 -3.95 10.97
C LYS A 46 18.85 -4.81 9.81
N VAL A 47 18.08 -5.80 9.37
CA VAL A 47 18.43 -6.65 8.23
C VAL A 47 18.64 -5.86 6.93
N PHE A 48 17.96 -4.71 6.78
CA PHE A 48 18.10 -3.84 5.60
C PHE A 48 19.22 -2.81 5.73
N GLU A 49 19.89 -2.73 6.88
CA GLU A 49 21.10 -1.91 7.05
C GLU A 49 22.32 -2.60 6.41
N SER A 50 22.34 -3.94 6.37
CA SER A 50 23.38 -4.73 5.71
C SER A 50 23.07 -4.94 4.22
N ASN A 51 24.02 -4.66 3.34
CA ASN A 51 23.97 -5.00 1.92
C ASN A 51 25.20 -5.86 1.59
N PRO A 52 25.05 -7.12 1.12
CA PRO A 52 23.82 -7.79 0.64
C PRO A 52 22.88 -8.27 1.75
N VAL A 53 21.63 -8.53 1.37
CA VAL A 53 20.60 -9.18 2.22
C VAL A 53 20.38 -10.60 1.70
N ALA A 54 20.46 -11.59 2.60
CA ALA A 54 20.18 -12.98 2.25
C ALA A 54 18.68 -13.28 2.33
N CYS A 55 18.19 -14.22 1.52
CA CYS A 55 16.78 -14.62 1.50
C CYS A 55 16.64 -16.12 1.80
N LYS A 56 15.79 -16.47 2.76
CA LYS A 56 15.34 -17.83 3.01
C LYS A 56 13.91 -17.98 2.49
N LYS A 57 13.64 -19.08 1.77
CA LYS A 57 12.31 -19.39 1.25
C LYS A 57 11.68 -20.48 2.10
N GLU A 58 10.45 -20.28 2.51
CA GLU A 58 9.68 -21.24 3.32
C GLU A 58 8.35 -21.55 2.65
N ALA A 59 7.89 -22.80 2.75
CA ALA A 59 6.59 -23.17 2.25
C ALA A 59 5.48 -22.50 3.07
N VAL A 60 4.49 -21.95 2.39
CA VAL A 60 3.30 -21.38 3.02
C VAL A 60 2.21 -22.45 3.04
N PRO A 61 1.41 -22.56 4.12
CA PRO A 61 0.22 -23.42 4.11
C PRO A 61 -0.71 -23.07 2.95
N ALA A 62 -1.40 -24.09 2.43
CA ALA A 62 -2.43 -23.92 1.42
C ALA A 62 -3.57 -23.01 1.92
N SER A 63 -4.38 -22.50 0.99
CA SER A 63 -5.55 -21.67 1.35
C SER A 63 -6.43 -22.36 2.39
N ALA A 64 -6.87 -21.60 3.39
CA ALA A 64 -7.70 -22.11 4.50
C ALA A 64 -9.04 -22.69 4.03
N LYS A 65 -9.57 -22.21 2.90
CA LYS A 65 -10.80 -22.69 2.25
C LYS A 65 -10.61 -22.70 0.73
N ASP A 66 -11.38 -23.56 0.05
CA ASP A 66 -11.49 -23.60 -1.42
C ASP A 66 -10.16 -23.78 -2.17
N ALA A 67 -9.22 -24.51 -1.57
CA ALA A 67 -7.84 -24.64 -2.07
C ALA A 67 -7.76 -25.11 -3.54
N GLU A 68 -8.57 -26.09 -3.94
CA GLU A 68 -8.57 -26.59 -5.33
C GLU A 68 -9.12 -25.55 -6.32
N ALA A 69 -10.18 -24.82 -5.95
CA ALA A 69 -10.72 -23.76 -6.79
C ALA A 69 -9.72 -22.61 -6.95
N ILE A 70 -9.08 -22.19 -5.86
CA ILE A 70 -8.04 -21.15 -5.87
C ILE A 70 -6.83 -21.61 -6.68
N LYS A 71 -6.40 -22.87 -6.53
CA LYS A 71 -5.32 -23.44 -7.35
C LYS A 71 -5.66 -23.43 -8.84
N GLY A 72 -6.92 -23.69 -9.19
CA GLY A 72 -7.41 -23.57 -10.56
C GLY A 72 -7.40 -22.13 -11.09
N LEU A 73 -7.66 -21.14 -10.24
CA LEU A 73 -7.61 -19.71 -10.59
C LEU A 73 -6.18 -19.16 -10.69
N PHE A 74 -5.23 -19.72 -9.94
CA PHE A 74 -3.86 -19.21 -9.81
C PHE A 74 -2.77 -20.22 -10.22
N PRO A 75 -2.84 -20.88 -11.38
CA PRO A 75 -1.93 -21.98 -11.73
C PRO A 75 -0.45 -21.56 -11.76
N HIS A 76 -0.12 -20.30 -12.00
CA HIS A 76 1.27 -19.83 -12.08
C HIS A 76 1.80 -19.24 -10.77
N THR A 77 0.94 -18.74 -9.88
CA THR A 77 1.36 -18.05 -8.64
C THR A 77 0.99 -18.78 -7.35
N TYR A 78 0.17 -19.83 -7.43
CA TYR A 78 -0.19 -20.67 -6.28
C TYR A 78 1.05 -21.28 -5.60
N ASN A 79 1.04 -21.38 -4.27
CA ASN A 79 2.14 -21.89 -3.43
C ASN A 79 3.49 -21.18 -3.61
N THR A 80 3.51 -19.90 -4.01
CA THR A 80 4.74 -19.11 -3.95
C THR A 80 5.25 -19.07 -2.50
N PRO A 81 6.52 -19.44 -2.24
CA PRO A 81 7.03 -19.55 -0.88
C PRO A 81 7.11 -18.18 -0.19
N ALA A 82 6.93 -18.17 1.13
CA ALA A 82 7.23 -17.02 1.96
C ALA A 82 8.74 -16.74 1.89
N VAL A 83 9.10 -15.47 1.99
CA VAL A 83 10.48 -15.01 1.98
C VAL A 83 10.80 -14.36 3.32
N GLU A 84 11.82 -14.89 3.99
CA GLU A 84 12.42 -14.28 5.18
C GLU A 84 13.77 -13.67 4.79
N PHE A 85 13.98 -12.41 5.17
CA PHE A 85 15.25 -11.72 4.97
C PHE A 85 16.17 -11.95 6.17
N LEU A 86 17.41 -12.36 5.91
CA LEU A 86 18.44 -12.63 6.91
C LEU A 86 19.64 -11.70 6.72
N ALA A 87 20.28 -11.33 7.83
CA ALA A 87 21.52 -10.57 7.77
C ALA A 87 22.65 -11.46 7.22
N GLY A 88 23.34 -11.01 6.17
CA GLY A 88 24.48 -11.72 5.58
C GLY A 88 24.51 -11.69 4.06
N SER A 89 25.68 -11.98 3.49
CA SER A 89 25.85 -12.10 2.03
C SER A 89 25.27 -13.42 1.53
N CYS A 90 24.25 -13.36 0.67
CA CYS A 90 23.85 -14.53 -0.12
C CYS A 90 24.99 -14.91 -1.07
N SER A 91 25.43 -16.17 -1.02
CA SER A 91 26.53 -16.71 -1.84
C SER A 91 26.19 -16.90 -3.33
N GLN A 92 25.03 -16.43 -3.79
CA GLN A 92 24.56 -16.59 -5.17
C GLN A 92 24.35 -15.31 -5.97
N ASP A 93 24.41 -14.12 -5.34
CA ASP A 93 24.35 -12.85 -6.07
C ASP A 93 25.66 -12.10 -5.87
N ALA A 94 26.51 -12.23 -6.88
CA ALA A 94 27.79 -11.57 -6.99
C ALA A 94 27.67 -10.08 -6.65
N ALA A 95 28.35 -9.66 -5.59
CA ALA A 95 28.59 -8.27 -5.22
C ALA A 95 29.53 -7.55 -6.23
N SER A 96 29.39 -7.79 -7.55
CA SER A 96 30.34 -7.29 -8.55
C SER A 96 29.79 -6.95 -9.93
N SER A 97 28.47 -6.97 -10.18
CA SER A 97 27.88 -6.32 -11.38
C SER A 97 27.14 -5.04 -10.98
N ALA A 98 27.38 -3.95 -11.70
CA ALA A 98 26.66 -2.70 -11.51
C ALA A 98 25.15 -2.97 -11.65
N ARG A 99 24.40 -2.74 -10.56
CA ARG A 99 22.95 -2.93 -10.54
C ARG A 99 22.31 -2.08 -11.63
N SER A 100 21.45 -2.65 -12.47
CA SER A 100 20.76 -1.89 -13.50
C SER A 100 19.67 -0.98 -12.88
N PRO A 101 19.38 0.19 -13.48
CA PRO A 101 18.24 1.01 -13.09
C PRO A 101 16.94 0.19 -13.11
N VAL A 102 16.06 0.48 -12.16
CA VAL A 102 14.71 -0.11 -12.12
C VAL A 102 13.64 0.96 -12.24
N LYS A 103 12.50 0.60 -12.83
CA LYS A 103 11.31 1.44 -12.90
C LYS A 103 10.16 0.81 -12.12
N VAL A 104 9.71 1.47 -11.06
CA VAL A 104 8.67 0.96 -10.15
C VAL A 104 7.44 1.86 -10.20
N GLY A 105 6.28 1.26 -10.43
CA GLY A 105 4.98 1.91 -10.33
C GLY A 105 4.35 1.69 -8.96
N VAL A 106 3.62 2.68 -8.46
CA VAL A 106 2.83 2.56 -7.22
C VAL A 106 1.39 3.00 -7.47
N VAL A 107 0.45 2.42 -6.72
CA VAL A 107 -0.97 2.81 -6.76
C VAL A 107 -1.55 2.81 -5.35
N LEU A 108 -2.29 3.86 -5.01
CA LEU A 108 -3.05 3.96 -3.76
C LEU A 108 -4.50 3.53 -4.00
N SER A 109 -4.93 2.43 -3.40
CA SER A 109 -6.25 1.83 -3.65
C SER A 109 -7.12 1.76 -2.38
N GLY A 110 -8.40 2.08 -2.56
CA GLY A 110 -9.40 2.09 -1.50
C GLY A 110 -9.44 3.35 -0.64
N GLY A 111 -10.01 3.22 0.55
CA GLY A 111 -10.05 4.28 1.56
C GLY A 111 -8.65 4.63 2.08
N GLN A 112 -8.49 5.87 2.52
CA GLN A 112 -7.20 6.39 3.00
C GLN A 112 -6.85 5.79 4.35
N ALA A 113 -5.55 5.60 4.58
CA ALA A 113 -5.01 5.17 5.86
C ALA A 113 -3.74 5.95 6.19
N PRO A 114 -3.52 6.35 7.46
CA PRO A 114 -2.27 6.97 7.86
C PRO A 114 -1.06 6.10 7.51
N GLY A 115 -0.06 6.69 6.84
CA GLY A 115 1.20 6.00 6.47
C GLY A 115 1.36 5.65 4.99
N GLY A 116 0.35 5.84 4.13
CA GLY A 116 0.48 5.53 2.70
C GLY A 116 1.61 6.27 1.99
N HIS A 117 1.80 7.57 2.30
CA HIS A 117 2.92 8.33 1.75
C HIS A 117 4.28 7.82 2.23
N ASN A 118 4.39 7.25 3.43
CA ASN A 118 5.63 6.65 3.92
C ASN A 118 5.97 5.32 3.22
N VAL A 119 4.96 4.55 2.79
CA VAL A 119 5.20 3.38 1.94
C VAL A 119 5.84 3.81 0.62
N ILE A 120 5.29 4.85 -0.03
CA ILE A 120 5.84 5.41 -1.27
C ILE A 120 7.26 5.94 -1.03
N ALA A 121 7.48 6.71 0.05
CA ALA A 121 8.79 7.25 0.40
C ALA A 121 9.84 6.16 0.62
N GLY A 122 9.50 5.09 1.35
CA GLY A 122 10.41 3.96 1.59
C GLY A 122 10.81 3.25 0.29
N ILE A 123 9.86 3.02 -0.62
CA ILE A 123 10.14 2.45 -1.94
C ILE A 123 11.01 3.41 -2.76
N PHE A 124 10.71 4.71 -2.73
CA PHE A 124 11.44 5.74 -3.48
C PHE A 124 12.91 5.79 -3.04
N ASP A 125 13.16 5.85 -1.73
CA ASP A 125 14.51 5.87 -1.18
C ASP A 125 15.24 4.55 -1.50
N SER A 126 14.56 3.40 -1.40
CA SER A 126 15.14 2.09 -1.73
C SER A 126 15.58 1.97 -3.19
N ILE A 127 14.76 2.42 -4.14
CA ILE A 127 15.13 2.32 -5.58
C ILE A 127 16.23 3.31 -5.96
N LYS A 128 16.29 4.48 -5.30
CA LYS A 128 17.36 5.47 -5.49
C LYS A 128 18.68 4.98 -4.90
N GLN A 129 18.63 4.30 -3.76
CA GLN A 129 19.78 3.61 -3.18
C GLN A 129 20.23 2.42 -4.06
N TRP A 130 19.29 1.72 -4.69
CA TRP A 130 19.60 0.63 -5.62
C TRP A 130 20.38 1.12 -6.85
N HIS A 131 19.90 2.19 -7.48
CA HIS A 131 20.57 2.86 -8.60
C HIS A 131 20.02 4.29 -8.76
N LYS A 132 20.90 5.29 -8.92
CA LYS A 132 20.50 6.72 -9.00
C LYS A 132 19.52 7.03 -10.13
N ASP A 133 19.64 6.31 -11.26
CA ASP A 133 18.81 6.50 -12.46
C ASP A 133 17.50 5.67 -12.40
N SER A 134 17.24 4.97 -11.31
CA SER A 134 15.93 4.32 -11.09
C SER A 134 14.83 5.37 -11.01
N THR A 135 13.65 5.05 -11.55
CA THR A 135 12.51 5.97 -11.63
C THR A 135 11.28 5.39 -10.96
N MET A 136 10.44 6.26 -10.40
CA MET A 136 9.17 5.88 -9.79
C MET A 136 8.02 6.60 -10.49
N ILE A 137 6.95 5.86 -10.78
CA ILE A 137 5.69 6.46 -11.23
C ILE A 137 4.57 6.19 -10.23
N GLY A 138 3.61 7.11 -10.15
CA GLY A 138 2.38 6.94 -9.40
C GLY A 138 1.18 6.93 -10.35
N PHE A 139 0.39 5.85 -10.31
CA PHE A 139 -0.88 5.79 -11.01
C PHE A 139 -1.94 6.60 -10.26
N LEU A 140 -2.65 7.46 -11.00
CA LEU A 140 -3.60 8.41 -10.43
C LEU A 140 -4.97 7.76 -10.16
N ASP A 141 -5.61 8.19 -9.08
CA ASP A 141 -7.00 7.85 -8.71
C ASP A 141 -7.27 6.33 -8.60
N GLY A 142 -6.26 5.58 -8.14
CA GLY A 142 -6.35 4.16 -7.85
C GLY A 142 -6.21 3.24 -9.06
N PRO A 143 -6.77 2.02 -9.03
CA PRO A 143 -6.56 1.01 -10.08
C PRO A 143 -7.00 1.46 -11.48
N HIS A 144 -7.90 2.45 -11.58
CA HIS A 144 -8.27 3.05 -12.85
C HIS A 144 -7.07 3.66 -13.59
N GLY A 145 -6.15 4.31 -12.86
CA GLY A 145 -4.94 4.87 -13.46
C GLY A 145 -4.08 3.82 -14.16
N ILE A 146 -4.10 2.56 -13.69
CA ILE A 146 -3.30 1.46 -14.25
C ILE A 146 -3.78 1.12 -15.66
N PHE A 147 -5.06 0.78 -15.83
CA PHE A 147 -5.60 0.36 -17.13
C PHE A 147 -5.99 1.53 -18.04
N SER A 148 -6.07 2.75 -17.53
CA SER A 148 -6.23 3.97 -18.36
C SER A 148 -4.89 4.61 -18.76
N GLY A 149 -3.77 4.14 -18.20
CA GLY A 149 -2.46 4.73 -18.45
C GLY A 149 -2.31 6.16 -17.92
N ASN A 150 -3.07 6.53 -16.89
CA ASN A 150 -2.99 7.85 -16.24
C ASN A 150 -2.04 7.80 -15.04
N PHE A 151 -0.82 8.31 -15.22
CA PHE A 151 0.23 8.28 -14.21
C PHE A 151 1.10 9.54 -14.25
N VAL A 152 1.83 9.77 -13.16
CA VAL A 152 2.83 10.84 -13.03
C VAL A 152 4.17 10.25 -12.61
N GLU A 153 5.28 10.90 -12.97
CA GLU A 153 6.57 10.57 -12.38
C GLU A 153 6.69 11.23 -11.00
N ILE A 154 7.11 10.45 -10.00
CA ILE A 154 7.32 10.95 -8.63
C ILE A 154 8.77 11.42 -8.55
N SER A 155 8.98 12.74 -8.52
CA SER A 155 10.30 13.34 -8.32
C SER A 155 10.66 13.45 -6.83
N LEU A 156 11.93 13.72 -6.53
CA LEU A 156 12.37 13.98 -5.16
C LEU A 156 11.63 15.19 -4.54
N GLU A 157 11.43 16.26 -5.32
CA GLU A 157 10.70 17.46 -4.88
C GLU A 157 9.25 17.12 -4.50
N ILE A 158 8.56 16.30 -5.31
CA ILE A 158 7.22 15.83 -4.97
C ILE A 158 7.29 14.99 -3.70
N MET A 159 8.21 14.03 -3.61
CA MET A 159 8.29 13.10 -2.49
C MET A 159 8.54 13.83 -1.15
N ASP A 160 9.47 14.77 -1.10
CA ASP A 160 9.81 15.52 0.10
C ASP A 160 8.63 16.34 0.64
N GLY A 161 7.70 16.74 -0.23
CA GLY A 161 6.45 17.41 0.15
C GLY A 161 5.48 16.52 0.94
N PHE A 162 5.60 15.20 0.91
CA PHE A 162 4.62 14.27 1.50
C PHE A 162 5.17 13.33 2.58
N ARG A 163 6.48 13.33 2.84
CA ARG A 163 7.11 12.48 3.87
C ARG A 163 6.42 12.68 5.22
N ASN A 164 6.08 11.58 5.91
CA ASN A 164 5.46 11.59 7.23
C ASN A 164 4.09 12.29 7.31
N THR A 165 3.46 12.60 6.17
CA THR A 165 2.13 13.21 6.13
C THR A 165 1.03 12.16 6.00
N GLY A 166 -0.15 12.45 6.56
CA GLY A 166 -1.36 11.64 6.33
C GLY A 166 -1.99 11.88 4.96
N GLY A 167 -3.08 11.16 4.69
CA GLY A 167 -3.82 11.24 3.43
C GLY A 167 -3.21 10.38 2.32
N PHE A 168 -3.93 10.29 1.20
CA PHE A 168 -3.51 9.70 -0.10
C PHE A 168 -3.55 10.77 -1.21
N ASP A 169 -3.53 12.04 -0.83
CA ASP A 169 -3.73 13.19 -1.72
C ASP A 169 -2.60 13.39 -2.74
N MET A 170 -1.45 12.73 -2.58
CA MET A 170 -0.37 12.75 -3.58
C MET A 170 -0.82 12.22 -4.94
N LEU A 171 -1.52 11.07 -4.96
CA LEU A 171 -1.92 10.37 -6.19
C LEU A 171 -3.46 10.27 -6.34
N GLY A 172 -4.21 10.59 -5.29
CA GLY A 172 -5.61 10.22 -5.19
C GLY A 172 -5.77 8.72 -4.94
N SER A 173 -7.01 8.27 -4.78
CA SER A 173 -7.31 6.85 -4.64
C SER A 173 -8.67 6.51 -5.22
N GLY A 174 -8.85 5.23 -5.54
CA GLY A 174 -10.08 4.71 -6.14
C GLY A 174 -10.33 3.26 -5.73
N ARG A 175 -11.55 2.79 -5.99
CA ARG A 175 -12.03 1.44 -5.64
C ARG A 175 -12.35 0.57 -6.86
N HIS A 176 -11.85 0.97 -8.04
CA HIS A 176 -12.07 0.22 -9.27
C HIS A 176 -11.51 -1.19 -9.14
N LYS A 177 -12.30 -2.17 -9.59
CA LYS A 177 -11.85 -3.55 -9.73
C LYS A 177 -11.32 -3.76 -11.14
N ILE A 178 -10.35 -4.66 -11.26
CA ILE A 178 -9.80 -5.11 -12.55
C ILE A 178 -10.34 -6.52 -12.74
N GLU A 179 -11.41 -6.64 -13.51
CA GLU A 179 -12.19 -7.88 -13.63
C GLU A 179 -12.39 -8.30 -15.08
N SER A 180 -12.47 -7.35 -16.02
CA SER A 180 -12.63 -7.67 -17.44
C SER A 180 -11.31 -8.00 -18.11
N GLU A 181 -11.34 -8.90 -19.08
CA GLU A 181 -10.18 -9.25 -19.91
C GLU A 181 -9.55 -8.02 -20.56
N GLU A 182 -10.36 -7.06 -21.02
CA GLU A 182 -9.89 -5.79 -21.57
C GLU A 182 -9.09 -4.98 -20.54
N GLN A 183 -9.54 -4.89 -19.29
CA GLN A 183 -8.80 -4.18 -18.24
C GLN A 183 -7.47 -4.87 -17.90
N PHE A 184 -7.42 -6.21 -17.95
CA PHE A 184 -6.17 -6.95 -17.76
C PHE A 184 -5.18 -6.69 -18.91
N GLN A 185 -5.65 -6.78 -20.15
CA GLN A 185 -4.86 -6.50 -21.35
C GLN A 185 -4.33 -5.07 -21.33
N ASN A 186 -5.18 -4.09 -21.04
CA ASN A 186 -4.79 -2.68 -20.93
C ASN A 186 -3.78 -2.45 -19.80
N SER A 187 -4.00 -3.06 -18.63
CA SER A 187 -3.03 -2.96 -17.52
C SER A 187 -1.65 -3.50 -17.91
N MET A 188 -1.61 -4.64 -18.61
CA MET A 188 -0.36 -5.22 -19.10
C MET A 188 0.30 -4.34 -20.17
N ALA A 189 -0.47 -3.87 -21.15
CA ALA A 189 0.01 -3.02 -22.23
C ALA A 189 0.61 -1.71 -21.69
N VAL A 190 -0.07 -1.06 -20.74
CA VAL A 190 0.43 0.15 -20.07
C VAL A 190 1.73 -0.15 -19.32
N CYS A 191 1.79 -1.22 -18.52
CA CYS A 191 3.01 -1.57 -17.77
C CYS A 191 4.20 -1.86 -18.71
N GLN A 192 3.95 -2.51 -19.85
CA GLN A 192 4.98 -2.81 -20.85
C GLN A 192 5.43 -1.55 -21.62
N ALA A 193 4.49 -0.70 -22.06
CA ALA A 193 4.78 0.54 -22.78
C ALA A 193 5.57 1.55 -21.94
N ILE A 194 5.35 1.54 -20.62
CA ILE A 194 6.15 2.34 -19.66
C ILE A 194 7.49 1.66 -19.35
N GLY A 195 7.59 0.34 -19.52
CA GLY A 195 8.75 -0.46 -19.16
C GLY A 195 8.89 -0.66 -17.65
N LEU A 196 7.79 -0.96 -16.94
CA LEU A 196 7.79 -1.22 -15.51
C LEU A 196 8.45 -2.56 -15.15
N ASP A 197 9.39 -2.51 -14.21
CA ASP A 197 9.95 -3.72 -13.57
C ASP A 197 9.05 -4.21 -12.44
N GLY A 198 8.42 -3.29 -11.71
CA GLY A 198 7.57 -3.59 -10.57
C GLY A 198 6.36 -2.67 -10.45
N LEU A 199 5.27 -3.20 -9.89
CA LEU A 199 4.04 -2.49 -9.56
C LEU A 199 3.66 -2.81 -8.10
N VAL A 200 3.60 -1.79 -7.25
CA VAL A 200 3.19 -1.93 -5.85
C VAL A 200 1.75 -1.45 -5.65
N VAL A 201 0.87 -2.38 -5.30
CA VAL A 201 -0.54 -2.11 -4.99
C VAL A 201 -0.71 -1.90 -3.49
N ILE A 202 -0.93 -0.66 -3.08
CA ILE A 202 -1.07 -0.27 -1.68
C ILE A 202 -2.56 -0.21 -1.34
N GLY A 203 -3.06 -1.21 -0.61
CA GLY A 203 -4.49 -1.42 -0.57
C GLY A 203 -5.00 -2.46 0.43
N GLY A 204 -6.33 -2.60 0.50
CA GLY A 204 -7.01 -3.53 1.41
C GLY A 204 -7.14 -4.93 0.82
N ASP A 205 -8.06 -5.72 1.34
CA ASP A 205 -8.48 -7.02 0.79
C ASP A 205 -8.86 -6.93 -0.70
N ASP A 206 -9.79 -6.03 -1.06
CA ASP A 206 -10.23 -5.83 -2.45
C ASP A 206 -9.06 -5.47 -3.38
N SER A 207 -8.16 -4.60 -2.90
CA SER A 207 -7.01 -4.13 -3.68
C SER A 207 -5.93 -5.19 -3.85
N ASN A 208 -5.63 -5.97 -2.80
CA ASN A 208 -4.66 -7.05 -2.88
C ASN A 208 -5.22 -8.23 -3.69
N THR A 209 -6.55 -8.37 -3.76
CA THR A 209 -7.22 -9.28 -4.70
C THR A 209 -6.93 -8.86 -6.15
N ASN A 210 -7.15 -7.58 -6.51
CA ASN A 210 -6.73 -7.07 -7.83
C ASN A 210 -5.24 -7.31 -8.09
N GLY A 211 -4.37 -7.08 -7.10
CA GLY A 211 -2.94 -7.30 -7.21
C GLY A 211 -2.57 -8.76 -7.48
N ALA A 212 -3.22 -9.71 -6.81
CA ALA A 212 -3.01 -11.14 -7.01
C ALA A 212 -3.44 -11.59 -8.41
N VAL A 213 -4.64 -11.18 -8.86
CA VAL A 213 -5.15 -11.56 -10.19
C VAL A 213 -4.31 -10.92 -11.31
N LEU A 214 -3.87 -9.67 -11.13
CA LEU A 214 -2.92 -9.03 -12.06
C LEU A 214 -1.58 -9.78 -12.12
N ALA A 215 -1.04 -10.20 -10.97
CA ALA A 215 0.23 -10.94 -10.92
C ALA A 215 0.14 -12.26 -11.69
N GLU A 216 -0.97 -12.98 -11.51
CA GLU A 216 -1.27 -14.22 -12.23
C GLU A 216 -1.36 -13.98 -13.73
N TYR A 217 -2.16 -12.98 -14.14
CA TYR A 217 -2.33 -12.63 -15.55
C TYR A 217 -0.99 -12.24 -16.20
N PHE A 218 -0.20 -11.39 -15.55
CA PHE A 218 1.11 -10.96 -16.04
C PHE A 218 2.06 -12.14 -16.19
N LYS A 219 2.05 -13.09 -15.24
CA LYS A 219 2.90 -14.28 -15.30
C LYS A 219 2.47 -15.24 -16.40
N ALA A 220 1.16 -15.46 -16.58
CA ALA A 220 0.60 -16.30 -17.65
C ALA A 220 0.97 -15.78 -19.06
N HIS A 221 1.06 -14.46 -19.22
CA HIS A 221 1.36 -13.80 -20.50
C HIS A 221 2.83 -13.38 -20.66
N GLY A 222 3.73 -13.84 -19.79
CA GLY A 222 5.17 -13.56 -19.91
C GLY A 222 5.56 -12.10 -19.69
N CYS A 223 4.72 -11.30 -19.02
CA CYS A 223 5.04 -9.92 -18.69
C CYS A 223 6.19 -9.85 -17.66
N LYS A 224 7.15 -8.96 -17.91
CA LYS A 224 8.31 -8.76 -17.01
C LYS A 224 7.91 -8.17 -15.66
N THR A 225 6.92 -7.29 -15.65
CA THR A 225 6.49 -6.51 -14.47
C THR A 225 6.07 -7.43 -13.33
N LYS A 226 6.65 -7.24 -12.14
CA LYS A 226 6.27 -7.96 -10.92
C LYS A 226 5.25 -7.16 -10.12
N VAL A 227 4.21 -7.80 -9.61
CA VAL A 227 3.18 -7.15 -8.80
C VAL A 227 3.37 -7.51 -7.33
N VAL A 228 3.39 -6.51 -6.46
CA VAL A 228 3.56 -6.67 -5.00
C VAL A 228 2.44 -5.93 -4.28
N GLY A 229 1.86 -6.56 -3.26
CA GLY A 229 0.83 -5.95 -2.41
C GLY A 229 1.40 -5.35 -1.13
N ALA A 230 0.88 -4.20 -0.70
CA ALA A 230 1.16 -3.62 0.63
C ALA A 230 -0.14 -3.57 1.47
N PRO A 231 -0.17 -4.20 2.66
CA PRO A 231 -1.40 -4.41 3.43
C PRO A 231 -1.86 -3.14 4.15
N LYS A 232 -2.86 -2.49 3.56
CA LYS A 232 -3.42 -1.20 3.99
C LYS A 232 -4.88 -1.32 4.35
N THR A 233 -5.24 -1.06 5.60
CA THR A 233 -6.62 -0.88 6.04
C THR A 233 -6.63 -0.39 7.48
N ILE A 234 -7.50 0.58 7.80
CA ILE A 234 -7.71 1.00 9.18
C ILE A 234 -8.55 -0.02 9.95
N ASP A 235 -9.27 -0.90 9.27
CA ASP A 235 -10.22 -1.85 9.88
C ASP A 235 -9.48 -3.04 10.53
N GLY A 236 -8.17 -3.19 10.27
CA GLY A 236 -7.37 -4.26 10.86
C GLY A 236 -7.81 -5.67 10.44
N ASP A 237 -8.52 -5.79 9.32
CA ASP A 237 -9.14 -7.02 8.82
C ASP A 237 -8.28 -7.79 7.80
N LEU A 238 -7.24 -7.15 7.24
CA LEU A 238 -6.25 -7.81 6.40
C LEU A 238 -5.08 -8.33 7.25
N LYS A 239 -5.24 -9.54 7.81
CA LYS A 239 -4.26 -10.21 8.68
C LYS A 239 -4.08 -11.68 8.31
N CYS A 240 -2.88 -12.20 8.52
CA CYS A 240 -2.54 -13.61 8.34
C CYS A 240 -1.37 -13.98 9.26
N PRO A 241 -1.61 -14.20 10.57
CA PRO A 241 -0.55 -14.57 11.50
C PRO A 241 0.08 -15.92 11.12
N PRO A 242 1.42 -16.07 11.23
CA PRO A 242 2.38 -15.10 11.78
C PRO A 242 2.88 -14.04 10.78
N HIS A 243 2.52 -14.14 9.50
CA HIS A 243 3.10 -13.35 8.40
C HIS A 243 2.66 -11.88 8.35
N ILE A 244 1.36 -11.62 8.53
CA ILE A 244 0.79 -10.26 8.54
C ILE A 244 0.07 -10.07 9.88
N PRO A 245 0.75 -9.52 10.90
CA PRO A 245 0.16 -9.35 12.23
C PRO A 245 -0.88 -8.21 12.26
N VAL A 246 -0.62 -7.14 11.49
CA VAL A 246 -1.48 -5.95 11.44
C VAL A 246 -1.30 -5.21 10.11
N SER A 247 -2.37 -4.59 9.62
CA SER A 247 -2.32 -3.69 8.48
C SER A 247 -1.91 -2.28 8.91
N PHE A 248 -1.20 -1.55 8.05
CA PHE A 248 -0.84 -0.18 8.40
C PHE A 248 -2.07 0.74 8.40
N GLY A 249 -2.03 1.75 9.27
CA GLY A 249 -3.10 2.72 9.50
C GLY A 249 -4.03 2.38 10.66
N PHE A 250 -4.17 1.09 11.01
CA PHE A 250 -4.97 0.63 12.16
C PHE A 250 -4.56 1.31 13.47
N ASP A 251 -3.25 1.33 13.79
CA ASP A 251 -2.70 1.93 15.01
C ASP A 251 -3.08 3.41 15.17
N THR A 252 -2.79 4.22 14.14
CA THR A 252 -3.05 5.66 14.19
C THR A 252 -4.55 5.97 14.25
N ALA A 253 -5.37 5.20 13.52
CA ALA A 253 -6.82 5.34 13.57
C ALA A 253 -7.35 5.05 14.98
N CYS A 254 -6.96 3.92 15.58
CA CYS A 254 -7.41 3.52 16.92
C CYS A 254 -6.95 4.52 17.99
N LYS A 255 -5.69 4.97 17.97
CA LYS A 255 -5.21 6.01 18.90
C LYS A 255 -5.97 7.32 18.79
N THR A 256 -6.30 7.74 17.56
CA THR A 256 -7.08 8.96 17.33
C THR A 256 -8.50 8.82 17.86
N PHE A 257 -9.17 7.70 17.56
CA PHE A 257 -10.52 7.43 18.05
C PHE A 257 -10.57 7.28 19.56
N ALA A 258 -9.60 6.56 20.16
CA ALA A 258 -9.50 6.40 21.61
C ALA A 258 -9.27 7.74 22.31
N GLY A 259 -8.47 8.65 21.75
CA GLY A 259 -8.31 10.00 22.29
C GLY A 259 -9.63 10.76 22.37
N LEU A 260 -10.47 10.68 21.32
CA LEU A 260 -11.79 11.33 21.30
C LEU A 260 -12.78 10.65 22.23
N VAL A 261 -12.87 9.33 22.22
CA VAL A 261 -13.77 8.56 23.09
C VAL A 261 -13.39 8.76 24.55
N GLY A 262 -12.09 8.73 24.89
CA GLY A 262 -11.61 9.00 26.24
C GLY A 262 -11.99 10.40 26.73
N ASN A 263 -11.87 11.42 25.89
CA ASN A 263 -12.31 12.78 26.24
C ASN A 263 -13.82 12.83 26.52
N ILE A 264 -14.63 12.15 25.70
CA ILE A 264 -16.09 12.02 25.92
C ILE A 264 -16.39 11.30 27.24
N SER A 265 -15.64 10.25 27.58
CA SER A 265 -15.80 9.53 28.85
C SER A 265 -15.53 10.43 30.06
N VAL A 266 -14.50 11.29 29.99
CA VAL A 266 -14.20 12.27 31.03
C VAL A 266 -15.28 13.35 31.14
N ASP A 267 -15.81 13.81 30.00
CA ASP A 267 -16.91 14.78 29.98
C ASP A 267 -18.19 14.19 30.60
N ALA A 268 -18.56 12.96 30.22
CA ALA A 268 -19.70 12.25 30.79
C ALA A 268 -19.55 12.05 32.30
N LEU A 269 -18.35 11.69 32.77
CA LEU A 269 -18.04 11.58 34.20
C LEU A 269 -18.15 12.94 34.91
N SER A 270 -17.79 14.04 34.25
CA SER A 270 -17.87 15.38 34.84
C SER A 270 -19.30 15.91 34.89
N ALA A 271 -20.10 15.66 33.85
CA ALA A 271 -21.44 16.18 33.69
C ALA A 271 -22.52 15.34 34.39
N GLN A 272 -22.29 14.02 34.58
CA GLN A 272 -23.20 13.08 35.25
C GLN A 272 -24.64 13.05 34.71
N LYS A 273 -24.84 13.35 33.41
CA LYS A 273 -26.19 13.46 32.81
C LYS A 273 -26.32 12.99 31.36
N TYR A 274 -25.23 12.58 30.71
CA TYR A 274 -25.23 12.24 29.28
C TYR A 274 -24.90 10.77 29.03
N TYR A 275 -25.59 10.20 28.05
CA TYR A 275 -25.23 8.93 27.43
C TYR A 275 -24.78 9.21 26.00
N HIS A 276 -23.51 8.92 25.70
CA HIS A 276 -22.94 9.13 24.38
C HIS A 276 -22.93 7.83 23.59
N LEU A 277 -23.53 7.84 22.41
CA LEU A 277 -23.45 6.74 21.45
C LEU A 277 -22.42 7.11 20.39
N VAL A 278 -21.26 6.44 20.42
CA VAL A 278 -20.15 6.69 19.48
C VAL A 278 -20.09 5.57 18.46
N ARG A 279 -20.38 5.88 17.19
CA ARG A 279 -20.19 4.94 16.08
C ARG A 279 -18.79 5.11 15.49
N LEU A 280 -18.01 4.04 15.50
CA LEU A 280 -16.65 4.02 14.93
C LEU A 280 -16.68 3.49 13.49
N MET A 281 -15.62 3.81 12.73
CA MET A 281 -15.35 3.13 11.45
C MET A 281 -14.99 1.65 11.71
N GLY A 282 -15.08 0.83 10.66
CA GLY A 282 -14.97 -0.62 10.74
C GLY A 282 -16.07 -1.24 9.89
N ARG A 283 -15.72 -1.73 8.68
CA ARG A 283 -16.71 -2.21 7.70
C ARG A 283 -17.32 -3.54 8.10
N SER A 284 -16.47 -4.54 8.31
CA SER A 284 -16.88 -5.94 8.44
C SER A 284 -16.48 -6.58 9.77
N ALA A 285 -15.58 -5.96 10.52
CA ALA A 285 -15.01 -6.50 11.75
C ALA A 285 -14.96 -5.44 12.85
N SER A 286 -15.06 -5.87 14.11
CA SER A 286 -15.07 -4.99 15.28
C SER A 286 -13.68 -4.68 15.84
N ASN A 287 -12.61 -4.92 15.08
CA ASN A 287 -11.23 -4.71 15.56
C ASN A 287 -11.01 -3.29 16.11
N ILE A 288 -11.49 -2.26 15.41
CA ILE A 288 -11.37 -0.86 15.86
C ILE A 288 -12.17 -0.65 17.14
N ALA A 289 -13.42 -1.14 17.19
CA ALA A 289 -14.28 -0.98 18.35
C ALA A 289 -13.70 -1.67 19.59
N LEU A 290 -13.16 -2.88 19.42
CA LEU A 290 -12.49 -3.62 20.47
C LEU A 290 -11.24 -2.90 20.97
N GLU A 291 -10.35 -2.45 20.07
CA GLU A 291 -9.12 -1.75 20.44
C GLU A 291 -9.43 -0.43 21.18
N VAL A 292 -10.37 0.36 20.67
CA VAL A 292 -10.79 1.59 21.34
C VAL A 292 -11.41 1.30 22.71
N ALA A 293 -12.24 0.26 22.83
CA ALA A 293 -12.84 -0.12 24.10
C ALA A 293 -11.79 -0.55 25.14
N LEU A 294 -10.75 -1.29 24.72
CA LEU A 294 -9.64 -1.68 25.60
C LEU A 294 -8.84 -0.46 26.08
N LEU A 295 -8.66 0.54 25.22
CA LEU A 295 -7.94 1.77 25.55
C LEU A 295 -8.74 2.72 26.45
N THR A 296 -10.06 2.78 26.33
CA THR A 296 -10.90 3.80 27.01
C THR A 296 -11.85 3.25 28.07
N ARG A 297 -12.05 1.93 28.14
CA ARG A 297 -12.93 1.24 29.09
C ARG A 297 -14.36 1.82 29.13
N PRO A 298 -15.09 1.84 27.99
CA PRO A 298 -16.46 2.34 27.95
C PRO A 298 -17.38 1.42 28.77
N ASN A 299 -18.55 1.94 29.18
CA ASN A 299 -19.54 1.13 29.89
C ASN A 299 -20.09 -0.01 29.04
N ILE A 300 -20.25 0.21 27.73
CA ILE A 300 -20.77 -0.75 26.76
C ILE A 300 -19.92 -0.65 25.49
N CYS A 301 -19.51 -1.79 24.95
CA CYS A 301 -18.97 -1.93 23.60
C CYS A 301 -19.78 -3.03 22.90
N LEU A 302 -20.26 -2.76 21.68
CA LEU A 302 -20.98 -3.73 20.88
C LEU A 302 -20.02 -4.32 19.85
N LEU A 303 -19.87 -5.64 19.85
CA LEU A 303 -19.03 -6.37 18.90
C LEU A 303 -19.94 -7.12 17.93
N GLY A 304 -19.77 -6.90 16.62
CA GLY A 304 -20.60 -7.54 15.60
C GLY A 304 -20.39 -9.05 15.46
N GLU A 305 -19.25 -9.56 15.94
CA GLU A 305 -18.89 -10.98 15.92
C GLU A 305 -19.44 -11.78 17.12
N GLU A 306 -19.87 -11.12 18.19
CA GLU A 306 -20.50 -11.72 19.39
C GLU A 306 -22.02 -11.86 19.20
#